data_AF-A0A538R092-F1
#
_entry.id   AF-A0A538R092-F1
#
_cell.length_a   1.000
_cell.length_b   1.000
_cell.length_c   1.000
_cell.angle_alpha   90.00
_cell.angle_beta   90.00
_cell.angle_gamma   90.00
#
_symmetry.space_group_name_H-M   'P 1'
#
loop_
_entity.id
_entity.type
_entity.pdbx_description
1 polymer ?
#
loop_
_entity_poly.entity_id
_entity_poly.type
_entity_poly.pdbx_seq_one_letter_code
_entity_poly.pdbx_strand_id
1 'polypeptide(L)'
;MTIDSLYKYGRLNKYSEALFATPTIWFSAPSQLNDPFECRPWLIFNGTQDQIVASLTRTLMRRNPILTDEQARAQALTMFLAKEPTLDWEQTRRGIGLYCLSPVNNSILMWSHYAQDHQGYCLQFEATDFIPVFGAAQQVRYAEDLPSVDIFTPTEDQVDQIFTTKFSGWP
;
A
#
# COMPACT_ATOMS: atom_id res chain seq x y z
N MET A 1 -20.42 7.95 -10.03
CA MET A 1 -20.12 7.20 -11.27
C MET A 1 -19.53 5.89 -10.84
N THR A 2 -20.17 4.77 -11.17
CA THR A 2 -19.53 3.46 -11.08
C THR A 2 -18.48 3.39 -12.19
N ILE A 3 -17.25 3.05 -11.84
CA ILE A 3 -16.17 2.90 -12.81
C ILE A 3 -16.22 1.44 -13.29
N ASP A 4 -16.78 1.20 -14.46
CA ASP A 4 -16.95 -0.17 -14.96
C ASP A 4 -15.64 -0.74 -15.54
N SER A 5 -14.66 0.11 -15.83
CA SER A 5 -13.39 -0.29 -16.42
C SER A 5 -12.23 0.56 -15.94
N LEU A 6 -11.12 -0.12 -15.70
CA LEU A 6 -9.85 0.47 -15.31
C LEU A 6 -8.73 0.00 -16.23
N TYR A 7 -7.71 0.84 -16.37
CA TYR A 7 -6.67 0.66 -17.39
C TYR A 7 -5.29 0.52 -16.77
N LYS A 8 -4.49 -0.40 -17.29
CA LYS A 8 -3.07 -0.55 -16.96
C LYS A 8 -2.19 -0.22 -18.15
N TYR A 9 -1.39 0.83 -18.00
CA TYR A 9 -0.27 1.11 -18.89
C TYR A 9 0.91 0.22 -18.53
N GLY A 10 1.61 -0.30 -19.53
CA GLY A 10 2.78 -1.13 -19.32
C GLY A 10 3.70 -1.20 -20.52
N ARG A 11 4.92 -1.66 -20.26
CA ARG A 11 5.96 -1.89 -21.26
C ARG A 11 6.20 -3.39 -21.42
N LEU A 12 6.55 -3.82 -22.63
CA LEU A 12 6.91 -5.21 -22.88
C LEU A 12 8.27 -5.54 -22.27
N ASN A 13 8.29 -6.52 -21.37
CA ASN A 13 9.47 -7.06 -20.71
C ASN A 13 9.17 -8.48 -20.16
N LYS A 14 10.18 -9.17 -19.63
CA LYS A 14 10.03 -10.53 -19.09
C LYS A 14 8.93 -10.70 -18.01
N TYR A 15 8.56 -9.64 -17.29
CA TYR A 15 7.49 -9.67 -16.28
C TYR A 15 6.11 -9.45 -16.91
N SER A 16 6.00 -8.64 -17.97
CA SER A 16 4.74 -8.42 -18.67
C SER A 16 4.42 -9.55 -19.66
N GLU A 17 5.40 -10.35 -20.09
CA GLU A 17 5.13 -11.53 -20.92
C GLU A 17 4.22 -12.52 -20.18
N ALA A 18 4.46 -12.73 -18.88
CA ALA A 18 3.65 -13.60 -18.05
C ALA A 18 2.17 -13.17 -18.01
N LEU A 19 1.90 -11.86 -18.08
CA LEU A 19 0.55 -11.29 -18.14
C LEU A 19 -0.24 -11.76 -19.36
N PHE A 20 0.44 -11.98 -20.49
CA PHE A 20 -0.18 -12.41 -21.73
C PHE A 20 -0.15 -13.92 -21.93
N ALA A 21 0.80 -14.62 -21.31
CA ALA A 21 0.97 -16.06 -21.43
C ALA A 21 0.23 -16.85 -20.34
N THR A 22 -0.05 -16.24 -19.19
CA THR A 22 -0.61 -16.89 -18.00
C THR A 22 -1.58 -15.95 -17.26
N PRO A 23 -2.50 -16.46 -16.42
CA PRO A 23 -3.40 -15.63 -15.63
C PRO A 23 -2.69 -15.03 -14.41
N THR A 24 -1.63 -14.25 -14.63
CA THR A 24 -0.82 -13.63 -13.57
C THR A 24 -0.67 -12.13 -13.79
N ILE A 25 -0.72 -11.35 -12.71
CA ILE A 25 -0.43 -9.91 -12.71
C ILE A 25 0.72 -9.61 -11.76
N TRP A 26 1.54 -8.63 -12.13
CA TRP A 26 2.69 -8.21 -11.32
C TRP A 26 2.32 -7.02 -10.42
N PHE A 27 2.53 -7.18 -9.12
CA PHE A 27 2.41 -6.08 -8.15
C PHE A 27 3.78 -5.44 -7.94
N SER A 28 3.85 -4.12 -8.10
CA SER A 28 5.06 -3.33 -7.89
C SER A 28 5.32 -3.14 -6.40
N ALA A 29 6.58 -3.24 -5.98
CA ALA A 29 6.95 -2.83 -4.64
C ALA A 29 6.84 -1.29 -4.52
N PRO A 30 6.50 -0.73 -3.35
CA PRO A 30 6.48 0.71 -3.13
C PRO A 30 7.78 1.44 -3.51
N SER A 31 8.93 0.77 -3.48
CA SER A 31 10.22 1.33 -3.90
C SER A 31 10.37 1.52 -5.42
N GLN A 32 9.45 0.98 -6.21
CA GLN A 32 9.43 1.10 -7.68
C GLN A 32 8.46 2.17 -8.18
N LEU A 33 7.73 2.82 -7.27
CA LEU A 33 6.87 3.95 -7.59
C LEU A 33 7.73 5.16 -7.99
N ASN A 34 7.15 6.01 -8.83
CA ASN A 34 7.80 7.23 -9.30
C ASN A 34 7.82 8.32 -8.23
N ASP A 35 6.83 8.39 -7.35
CA ASP A 35 6.82 9.34 -6.23
C ASP A 35 7.64 8.78 -5.05
N PRO A 36 8.76 9.41 -4.67
CA PRO A 36 9.60 8.95 -3.55
C PRO A 36 8.92 9.11 -2.19
N PHE A 37 7.80 9.84 -2.10
CA PHE A 37 7.04 10.07 -0.88
C PHE A 37 5.83 9.13 -0.74
N GLU A 38 5.46 8.40 -1.79
CA GLU A 38 4.35 7.44 -1.74
C GLU A 38 4.62 6.30 -0.73
N CYS A 39 3.58 5.95 0.03
CA CYS A 39 3.62 4.98 1.11
C CYS A 39 4.68 5.31 2.18
N ARG A 40 4.86 6.60 2.49
CA ARG A 40 5.71 7.10 3.60
C ARG A 40 4.93 8.09 4.47
N PRO A 41 4.13 7.59 5.42
CA PRO A 41 3.35 8.45 6.29
C PRO A 41 4.21 9.09 7.39
N TRP A 42 3.69 10.17 7.97
CA TRP A 42 4.16 10.66 9.26
C TRP A 42 3.69 9.71 10.37
N LEU A 43 4.64 9.09 11.06
CA LEU A 43 4.35 8.17 12.16
C LEU A 43 4.06 8.95 13.45
N ILE A 44 2.88 8.71 14.01
CA ILE A 44 2.42 9.31 15.26
C ILE A 44 2.41 8.23 16.36
N PHE A 45 2.78 8.65 17.58
CA PHE A 45 2.94 7.78 18.75
C PHE A 45 2.09 8.31 19.92
N ASN A 46 0.76 8.36 19.76
CA ASN A 46 -0.14 9.00 20.74
C ASN A 46 -0.95 8.02 21.60
N GLY A 47 -0.69 6.71 21.49
CA GLY A 47 -1.40 5.69 22.27
C GLY A 47 -1.17 5.82 23.78
N THR A 48 -2.21 5.54 24.58
CA THR A 48 -2.06 5.30 26.02
C THR A 48 -1.24 4.03 26.26
N GLN A 49 -0.71 3.86 27.48
CA GLN A 49 0.01 2.63 27.84
C GLN A 49 -0.78 1.36 27.48
N ASP A 50 -2.07 1.32 27.84
CA ASP A 50 -2.93 0.16 27.58
C ASP A 50 -3.11 -0.08 26.07
N GLN A 51 -3.27 0.99 25.29
CA GLN A 51 -3.39 0.90 23.84
C GLN A 51 -2.09 0.39 23.19
N ILE A 52 -0.94 0.91 23.64
CA ILE A 52 0.38 0.49 23.17
C ILE A 52 0.61 -0.99 23.47
N VAL A 53 0.42 -1.40 24.73
CA VAL A 53 0.62 -2.79 25.16
C VAL A 53 -0.34 -3.72 24.42
N ALA A 54 -1.60 -3.33 24.23
CA ALA A 54 -2.56 -4.13 23.47
C ALA A 54 -2.16 -4.28 21.99
N SER A 55 -1.69 -3.21 21.36
CA SER A 55 -1.23 -3.22 19.96
C SER A 55 0.02 -4.10 19.77
N LEU A 56 0.99 -3.97 20.68
CA LEU A 56 2.19 -4.81 20.70
C LEU A 56 1.85 -6.27 20.93
N THR A 57 0.93 -6.57 21.86
CA THR A 57 0.45 -7.94 22.12
C THR A 57 -0.11 -8.56 20.85
N ARG A 58 -1.02 -7.84 20.17
CA ARG A 58 -1.60 -8.31 18.90
C ARG A 58 -0.54 -8.56 17.83
N THR A 59 0.46 -7.68 17.75
CA THR A 59 1.56 -7.80 16.79
C THR A 59 2.45 -9.00 17.08
N LEU A 60 2.80 -9.24 18.35
CA LEU A 60 3.59 -10.39 18.78
C LEU A 60 2.87 -11.71 18.47
N MET A 61 1.58 -11.80 18.78
CA MET A 61 0.79 -13.00 18.47
C MET A 61 0.65 -13.25 16.97
N ARG A 62 0.52 -12.20 16.14
CA ARG A 62 0.52 -12.35 14.68
C ARG A 62 1.85 -12.87 14.13
N ARG A 63 2.97 -12.43 14.71
CA ARG A 63 4.33 -12.84 14.30
C ARG A 63 4.70 -14.23 14.84
N ASN A 64 4.20 -14.59 16.01
CA ASN A 64 4.45 -15.88 16.63
C ASN A 64 3.13 -16.46 17.20
N PRO A 65 2.39 -17.24 16.38
CA PRO A 65 1.09 -17.81 16.77
C PRO A 65 1.14 -18.80 17.94
N ILE A 66 2.34 -19.20 18.39
CA ILE A 66 2.53 -20.13 19.50
C ILE A 66 2.43 -19.41 20.86
N LEU A 67 2.66 -18.09 20.89
CA LEU A 67 2.59 -17.32 22.13
C LEU A 67 1.17 -17.32 22.70
N THR A 68 1.05 -17.59 24.00
CA THR A 68 -0.21 -17.35 24.71
C THR A 68 -0.45 -15.85 24.88
N ASP A 69 -1.71 -15.45 25.08
CA ASP A 69 -2.06 -14.05 25.35
C ASP A 69 -1.29 -13.48 26.55
N GLU A 70 -1.16 -14.25 27.63
CA GLU A 70 -0.41 -13.86 28.83
C GLU A 70 1.07 -13.62 28.54
N GLN A 71 1.72 -14.53 27.79
CA GLN A 71 3.12 -14.38 27.40
C GLN A 71 3.33 -13.18 26.50
N ALA A 72 2.46 -13.01 25.49
CA ALA A 72 2.51 -11.89 24.56
C ALA A 72 2.31 -10.55 25.29
N ARG A 73 1.39 -10.48 26.26
CA ARG A 73 1.16 -9.28 27.08
C ARG A 73 2.36 -8.95 27.97
N ALA A 74 2.93 -9.93 28.64
CA ALA A 74 4.12 -9.72 29.48
C ALA A 74 5.32 -9.22 28.65
N GLN A 75 5.53 -9.80 27.47
CA GLN A 75 6.55 -9.36 26.54
C GLN A 75 6.25 -7.95 26.00
N ALA A 76 5.01 -7.66 25.60
CA ALA A 76 4.60 -6.32 25.14
C ALA A 76 4.83 -5.24 26.21
N LEU A 77 4.51 -5.53 27.47
CA LEU A 77 4.79 -4.63 28.59
C LEU A 77 6.29 -4.40 28.77
N THR A 78 7.10 -5.45 28.63
CA THR A 78 8.57 -5.36 28.71
C THR A 78 9.12 -4.44 27.60
N MET A 79 8.67 -4.64 26.36
CA MET A 79 9.05 -3.79 25.22
C MET A 79 8.64 -2.32 25.42
N PHE A 80 7.43 -2.08 25.93
CA PHE A 80 6.95 -0.74 26.26
C PHE A 80 7.84 -0.06 27.32
N LEU A 81 8.14 -0.74 28.42
CA LEU A 81 8.98 -0.20 29.50
C LEU A 81 10.42 0.05 29.04
N ALA A 82 10.95 -0.80 28.18
CA ALA A 82 12.26 -0.65 27.56
C ALA A 82 12.32 0.45 26.48
N LYS A 83 11.16 1.02 26.09
CA LYS A 83 11.04 1.99 24.99
C LYS A 83 11.67 1.48 23.69
N GLU A 84 11.54 0.19 23.41
CA GLU A 84 12.07 -0.39 22.18
C GLU A 84 11.38 0.22 20.95
N PRO A 85 12.11 0.44 19.84
CA PRO A 85 11.50 0.87 18.60
C PRO A 85 10.48 -0.17 18.14
N THR A 86 9.22 0.24 18.06
CA THR A 86 8.08 -0.66 17.87
C THR A 86 7.78 -0.98 16.40
N LEU A 87 8.26 -0.15 15.46
CA LEU A 87 7.97 -0.29 14.04
C LEU A 87 9.15 0.13 13.16
N ASP A 88 9.58 -0.78 12.28
CA ASP A 88 10.42 -0.45 11.12
C ASP A 88 9.49 -0.36 9.89
N TRP A 89 9.13 0.86 9.52
CA TRP A 89 8.26 1.10 8.37
C TRP A 89 8.94 0.75 7.05
N GLU A 90 10.24 1.00 6.92
CA GLU A 90 10.99 0.72 5.69
C GLU A 90 11.10 -0.78 5.43
N GLN A 91 11.22 -1.60 6.47
CA GLN A 91 11.10 -3.06 6.34
C GLN A 91 9.66 -3.48 6.06
N THR A 92 8.67 -2.87 6.73
CA THR A 92 7.25 -3.20 6.55
C THR A 92 6.79 -2.96 5.11
N ARG A 93 7.14 -1.82 4.49
CA ARG A 93 6.76 -1.49 3.11
C ARG A 93 7.35 -2.43 2.06
N ARG A 94 8.43 -3.17 2.36
CA ARG A 94 9.02 -4.14 1.42
C ARG A 94 8.12 -5.35 1.17
N GLY A 95 7.23 -5.68 2.11
CA GLY A 95 6.27 -6.78 1.96
C GLY A 95 4.99 -6.40 1.22
N ILE A 96 4.85 -5.14 0.80
CA ILE A 96 3.65 -4.61 0.18
C ILE A 96 3.80 -4.68 -1.35
N GLY A 97 2.74 -5.11 -2.02
CA GLY A 97 2.61 -5.06 -3.47
C GLY A 97 1.47 -4.12 -3.86
N LEU A 98 1.72 -3.27 -4.85
CA LEU A 98 0.75 -2.30 -5.36
C LEU A 98 0.47 -2.56 -6.85
N TYR A 99 -0.80 -2.45 -7.23
CA TYR A 99 -1.23 -2.54 -8.62
C TYR A 99 -1.99 -1.28 -9.03
N CYS A 100 -1.25 -0.29 -9.55
CA CYS A 100 -1.84 0.98 -9.95
C CYS A 100 -2.58 0.87 -11.28
N LEU A 101 -3.79 1.42 -11.32
CA LEU A 101 -4.69 1.47 -12.47
C LEU A 101 -5.09 2.93 -12.75
N SER A 102 -5.63 3.19 -13.94
CA SER A 102 -6.12 4.50 -14.35
C SER A 102 -7.55 4.41 -14.87
N PRO A 103 -8.43 5.40 -14.61
CA PRO A 103 -9.72 5.49 -15.27
C PRO A 103 -9.64 5.98 -16.72
N VAL A 104 -8.46 6.41 -17.20
CA VAL A 104 -8.25 7.00 -18.52
C VAL A 104 -7.26 6.14 -19.31
N ASN A 105 -7.60 5.75 -20.55
CA ASN A 105 -6.77 4.90 -21.42
C ASN A 105 -5.96 5.66 -22.49
N ASN A 106 -6.24 6.95 -22.69
CA ASN A 106 -5.66 7.79 -23.73
C ASN A 106 -4.83 8.95 -23.18
N SER A 107 -4.33 8.86 -21.93
CA SER A 107 -3.47 9.88 -21.35
C SER A 107 -2.09 9.84 -21.99
N ILE A 108 -1.76 10.86 -22.79
CA ILE A 108 -0.46 11.01 -23.45
C ILE A 108 0.68 10.89 -22.43
N LEU A 109 0.56 11.56 -21.28
CA LEU A 109 1.56 11.53 -20.20
C LEU A 109 1.78 10.11 -19.66
N MET A 110 0.71 9.36 -19.43
CA MET A 110 0.80 7.97 -18.94
C MET A 110 1.41 7.05 -19.99
N TRP A 111 1.07 7.24 -21.27
CA TRP A 111 1.70 6.52 -22.37
C TRP A 111 3.21 6.80 -22.46
N SER A 112 3.65 8.04 -22.25
CA SER A 112 5.07 8.39 -22.24
C SER A 112 5.80 7.68 -21.08
N HIS A 113 5.31 7.84 -19.85
CA HIS A 113 6.03 7.35 -18.66
C HIS A 113 5.91 5.85 -18.40
N TYR A 114 4.75 5.24 -18.64
CA TYR A 114 4.47 3.86 -18.23
C TYR A 114 4.36 2.87 -19.39
N ALA A 115 4.20 3.36 -20.62
CA ALA A 115 4.11 2.52 -21.81
C ALA A 115 5.29 2.74 -22.77
N GLN A 116 6.51 2.83 -22.22
CA GLN A 116 7.77 2.88 -22.97
C GLN A 116 7.74 3.90 -24.11
N ASP A 117 7.53 5.17 -23.78
CA ASP A 117 7.48 6.26 -24.77
C ASP A 117 6.52 5.96 -25.93
N HIS A 118 5.28 5.56 -25.61
CA HIS A 118 4.22 5.21 -26.57
C HIS A 118 4.41 3.90 -27.36
N GLN A 119 5.37 3.04 -27.00
CA GLN A 119 5.64 1.76 -27.69
C GLN A 119 5.14 0.52 -26.93
N GLY A 120 4.57 0.73 -25.73
CA GLY A 120 4.04 -0.32 -24.88
C GLY A 120 2.58 -0.65 -25.17
N TYR A 121 1.84 -0.97 -24.12
CA TYR A 121 0.44 -1.36 -24.18
C TYR A 121 -0.41 -0.64 -23.14
N CYS A 122 -1.72 -0.65 -23.35
CA CYS A 122 -2.73 -0.25 -22.39
C CYS A 122 -3.80 -1.35 -22.34
N LEU A 123 -3.95 -2.02 -21.20
CA LEU A 123 -4.96 -3.07 -21.00
C LEU A 123 -6.15 -2.52 -20.25
N GLN A 124 -7.33 -2.93 -20.68
CA GLN A 124 -8.58 -2.68 -19.99
C GLN A 124 -8.91 -3.88 -19.10
N PHE A 125 -9.28 -3.60 -17.86
CA PHE A 125 -9.84 -4.54 -16.91
C PHE A 125 -11.26 -4.13 -16.57
N GLU A 126 -12.14 -5.11 -16.48
CA GLU A 126 -13.45 -4.90 -15.88
C GLU A 126 -13.28 -4.64 -14.39
N ALA A 127 -13.87 -3.55 -13.89
CA ALA A 127 -13.75 -3.07 -12.51
C ALA A 127 -15.11 -2.92 -11.84
N THR A 128 -16.05 -3.81 -12.18
CA THR A 128 -17.38 -3.87 -11.56
C THR A 128 -17.30 -4.47 -10.16
N ASP A 129 -18.36 -4.27 -9.35
CA ASP A 129 -18.48 -4.87 -8.01
C ASP A 129 -18.43 -6.42 -8.04
N PHE A 130 -18.68 -7.02 -9.21
CA PHE A 130 -18.61 -8.47 -9.42
C PHE A 130 -17.20 -8.99 -9.71
N ILE A 131 -16.22 -8.11 -9.95
CA ILE A 131 -14.81 -8.43 -10.15
C ILE A 131 -13.98 -7.79 -9.03
N PRO A 132 -13.93 -8.38 -7.82
CA PRO A 132 -13.45 -7.69 -6.62
C PRO A 132 -11.99 -7.24 -6.72
N VAL A 133 -11.15 -7.95 -7.46
CA VAL A 133 -9.72 -7.64 -7.60
C VAL A 133 -9.50 -6.23 -8.18
N PHE A 134 -10.33 -5.80 -9.13
CA PHE A 134 -10.20 -4.48 -9.76
C PHE A 134 -11.32 -3.52 -9.34
N GLY A 135 -12.51 -4.03 -9.01
CA GLY A 135 -13.61 -3.23 -8.47
C GLY A 135 -13.34 -2.68 -7.07
N ALA A 136 -12.48 -3.33 -6.28
CA ALA A 136 -12.03 -2.80 -4.98
C ALA A 136 -10.84 -1.82 -5.10
N ALA A 137 -10.48 -1.38 -6.31
CA ALA A 137 -9.41 -0.40 -6.48
C ALA A 137 -9.78 0.93 -5.79
N GLN A 138 -8.86 1.45 -4.99
CA GLN A 138 -9.07 2.71 -4.28
C GLN A 138 -8.57 3.89 -5.11
N GLN A 139 -9.35 4.98 -5.11
CA GLN A 139 -8.97 6.19 -5.84
C GLN A 139 -7.81 6.91 -5.14
N VAL A 140 -6.76 7.20 -5.90
CA VAL A 140 -5.63 8.03 -5.45
C VAL A 140 -6.08 9.48 -5.29
N ARG A 141 -5.67 10.10 -4.19
CA ARG A 141 -5.91 11.50 -3.81
C ARG A 141 -4.58 12.25 -3.83
N TYR A 142 -4.60 13.45 -4.39
CA TYR A 142 -3.44 14.34 -4.40
C TYR A 142 -3.52 15.30 -3.21
N ALA A 143 -2.45 15.40 -2.43
CA ALA A 143 -2.39 16.25 -1.24
C ALA A 143 -1.02 16.91 -1.08
N GLU A 144 -0.98 18.10 -0.46
CA GLU A 144 0.27 18.81 -0.14
C GLU A 144 0.96 18.23 1.10
N ASP A 145 0.21 17.59 1.99
CA ASP A 145 0.76 16.96 3.18
C ASP A 145 0.77 15.45 3.05
N LEU A 146 1.82 14.82 3.59
CA LEU A 146 1.89 13.36 3.70
C LEU A 146 0.87 12.88 4.75
N PRO A 147 0.24 11.71 4.52
CA PRO A 147 -0.71 11.16 5.47
C PRO A 147 -0.03 10.87 6.80
N SER A 148 -0.78 10.95 7.89
CA SER A 148 -0.27 10.62 9.21
C SER A 148 -0.98 9.39 9.77
N VAL A 149 -0.23 8.50 10.42
CA VAL A 149 -0.76 7.26 10.99
C VAL A 149 -0.30 7.09 12.42
N ASP A 150 -1.25 6.87 13.33
CA ASP A 150 -0.91 6.41 14.67
C ASP A 150 -0.54 4.92 14.61
N ILE A 151 0.66 4.58 15.04
CA ILE A 151 1.16 3.21 14.89
C ILE A 151 0.53 2.21 15.87
N PHE A 152 -0.10 2.68 16.94
CA PHE A 152 -0.69 1.85 17.98
C PHE A 152 -2.19 1.69 17.79
N THR A 153 -2.87 2.77 17.42
CA THR A 153 -4.31 2.79 17.17
C THR A 153 -4.64 3.46 15.84
N PRO A 154 -4.18 2.90 14.70
CA PRO A 154 -4.51 3.45 13.40
C PRO A 154 -6.01 3.30 13.13
N THR A 155 -6.63 4.34 12.59
CA THR A 155 -7.95 4.22 11.97
C THR A 155 -7.83 3.61 10.58
N GLU A 156 -8.91 3.02 10.06
CA GLU A 156 -8.94 2.45 8.70
C GLU A 156 -8.59 3.50 7.64
N ASP A 157 -9.17 4.70 7.74
CA ASP A 157 -8.87 5.83 6.84
C ASP A 157 -7.40 6.25 6.89
N GLN A 158 -6.77 6.28 8.08
CA GLN A 158 -5.34 6.56 8.17
C GLN A 158 -4.50 5.50 7.45
N VAL A 159 -4.88 4.23 7.52
CA VAL A 159 -4.17 3.14 6.83
C VAL A 159 -4.37 3.24 5.32
N ASP A 160 -5.59 3.46 4.86
CA ASP A 160 -5.89 3.61 3.42
C ASP A 160 -5.15 4.79 2.81
N GLN A 161 -5.08 5.92 3.53
CA GLN A 161 -4.38 7.12 3.07
C GLN A 161 -2.88 6.90 2.86
N ILE A 162 -2.24 5.94 3.54
CA ILE A 162 -0.83 5.57 3.29
C ILE A 162 -0.63 5.15 1.83
N PHE A 163 -1.60 4.43 1.26
CA PHE A 163 -1.50 3.84 -0.07
C PHE A 163 -2.19 4.66 -1.15
N THR A 164 -3.09 5.54 -0.77
CA THR A 164 -3.92 6.32 -1.70
C THR A 164 -3.55 7.79 -1.77
N THR A 165 -2.59 8.28 -0.97
CA THR A 165 -2.14 9.68 -1.04
C THR A 165 -0.88 9.80 -1.89
N LYS A 166 -0.97 10.61 -2.96
CA LYS A 166 0.17 11.04 -3.77
C LYS A 166 0.49 12.50 -3.46
N PHE A 167 1.77 12.83 -3.31
CA PHE A 167 2.18 14.20 -3.00
C PHE A 167 1.94 15.11 -4.21
N SER A 168 1.20 16.20 -4.04
CA SER A 168 0.80 17.11 -5.12
C SER A 168 1.97 17.87 -5.73
N GLY A 169 3.06 18.05 -4.98
CA GLY A 169 4.30 18.65 -5.47
C GLY A 169 5.14 17.70 -6.33
N TRP A 170 4.73 16.44 -6.50
CA TRP A 170 5.38 15.49 -7.39
C TRP A 170 4.58 15.32 -8.70
N PRO A 171 5.22 15.52 -9.88
CA PRO A 171 4.53 15.43 -11.17
C PRO A 171 3.99 14.03 -11.53
#